data_AF-A0A5C8MNP1-F1
#
_entry.id   AF-A0A5C8MNP1-F1
#
_cell.length_a   1.000
_cell.length_b   1.000
_cell.length_c   1.000
_cell.angle_alpha   90.00
_cell.angle_beta   90.00
_cell.angle_gamma   90.00
#
_symmetry.space_group_name_H-M   'P 1'
#
loop_
_entity.id
_entity.type
_entity.pdbx_description
1 polymer ?
#
loop_
_entity_poly.entity_id
_entity_poly.type
_entity_poly.pdbx_seq_one_letter_code
_entity_poly.pdbx_strand_id
1 'polypeptide(L)'
;MEHLIHSRVKNIEISGIRRFFNMVANRPDLISLTIGQPDFPTPEHIKEAGKEAITDNFTTYTHNAGFLELRQAACDFILEKYGL
;
A
#
# COMPACT_ATOMS: atom_id res chain seq x y z
N MET A 1 20.41 -20.26 14.15
CA MET A 1 20.09 -19.08 13.31
C MET A 1 19.65 -17.87 14.13
N GLU A 2 18.97 -18.02 15.27
CA GLU A 2 18.54 -16.86 16.08
C GLU A 2 19.69 -15.94 16.54
N HIS A 3 20.90 -16.46 16.77
CA HIS A 3 22.07 -15.64 17.10
C HIS A 3 22.52 -14.71 15.95
N LEU A 4 22.05 -14.94 14.72
CA LEU A 4 22.34 -14.12 13.54
C LEU A 4 21.34 -12.96 13.37
N ILE A 5 20.25 -12.94 14.15
CA ILE A 5 19.22 -11.89 14.08
C ILE A 5 19.58 -10.76 15.03
N HIS A 6 19.56 -9.52 14.52
CA HIS A 6 19.84 -8.31 15.29
C HIS A 6 18.85 -8.13 16.45
N SER A 7 19.31 -7.65 17.61
CA SER A 7 18.52 -7.50 18.84
C SER A 7 17.24 -6.66 18.64
N ARG A 8 17.34 -5.55 17.90
CA ARG A 8 16.17 -4.72 17.56
C ARG A 8 15.05 -5.49 16.86
N VAL A 9 15.39 -6.45 16.00
CA VAL A 9 14.39 -7.28 15.29
C VAL A 9 13.76 -8.28 16.25
N LYS A 10 14.55 -8.86 17.17
CA LYS A 10 14.04 -9.77 18.21
C LYS A 10 13.04 -9.10 19.15
N ASN A 11 13.18 -7.79 19.35
CA ASN A 11 12.31 -7.01 20.23
C ASN A 11 11.02 -6.53 19.54
N ILE A 12 10.79 -6.86 18.27
CA ILE A 12 9.53 -6.55 17.60
C ILE A 12 8.47 -7.55 18.08
N GLU A 13 7.47 -7.06 18.80
CA GLU A 13 6.37 -7.89 19.26
C GLU A 13 5.39 -8.26 18.14
N ILE A 14 4.66 -9.35 18.35
CA ILE A 14 3.53 -9.71 17.48
C ILE A 14 2.48 -8.59 17.55
N SER A 15 1.95 -8.19 16.40
CA SER A 15 0.87 -7.19 16.31
C SER A 15 -0.38 -7.63 17.09
N GLY A 16 -0.83 -6.77 18.02
CA GLY A 16 -2.10 -6.97 18.73
C GLY A 16 -3.31 -6.96 17.80
N ILE A 17 -3.29 -6.13 16.75
CA ILE A 17 -4.32 -6.09 15.70
C ILE A 17 -4.41 -7.46 15.01
N ARG A 18 -3.27 -8.08 14.69
CA ARG A 18 -3.26 -9.40 14.04
C ARG A 18 -3.75 -10.51 14.98
N ARG A 19 -3.38 -10.47 16.27
CA ARG A 19 -3.88 -11.42 17.26
C ARG A 19 -5.41 -11.35 17.36
N PHE A 20 -5.96 -10.13 17.48
CA PHE A 20 -7.40 -9.92 17.56
C PHE A 20 -8.11 -10.38 16.28
N PHE A 21 -7.62 -9.95 15.11
CA PHE A 21 -8.20 -10.33 13.82
C PHE A 21 -8.28 -11.86 13.66
N ASN A 22 -7.18 -12.58 13.95
CA ASN A 22 -7.16 -14.05 13.87
C ASN A 22 -8.14 -14.71 14.86
N MET A 23 -8.30 -14.15 16.06
CA MET A 23 -9.20 -14.69 17.09
C MET A 23 -10.66 -14.66 16.66
N VAL A 24 -11.03 -13.65 15.87
CA VAL A 24 -12.42 -13.39 15.47
C VAL A 24 -12.73 -13.81 14.03
N ALA A 25 -11.71 -14.16 13.22
CA ALA A 25 -11.83 -14.42 11.79
C ALA A 25 -12.89 -15.48 11.40
N ASN A 26 -13.09 -16.50 12.24
CA ASN A 26 -14.03 -17.60 11.96
C ASN A 26 -15.40 -17.42 12.63
N ARG A 27 -15.67 -16.27 13.26
CA ARG A 27 -16.95 -16.04 13.90
C ARG A 27 -17.94 -15.54 12.84
N PRO A 28 -19.06 -16.25 12.63
CA PRO A 28 -20.11 -15.79 11.72
C PRO A 28 -20.73 -14.49 12.24
N ASP A 29 -21.34 -13.73 11.33
CA ASP A 29 -22.15 -12.53 11.61
C ASP A 29 -21.42 -11.37 12.30
N LEU A 30 -20.09 -11.31 12.20
CA LEU A 30 -19.31 -10.17 12.65
C LEU A 30 -19.28 -9.05 11.61
N ILE A 31 -19.51 -7.82 12.08
CA ILE A 31 -19.28 -6.60 11.31
C ILE A 31 -17.87 -6.10 11.64
N SER A 32 -17.00 -6.07 10.63
CA SER A 32 -15.63 -5.57 10.78
C SER A 32 -15.58 -4.05 10.62
N LEU A 33 -15.35 -3.34 11.72
CA LEU A 33 -15.14 -1.88 11.76
C LEU A 33 -13.67 -1.49 11.94
N THR A 34 -12.76 -2.43 11.71
CA THR A 34 -11.31 -2.26 11.96
C THR A 34 -10.50 -2.19 10.66
N ILE A 35 -11.15 -2.03 9.51
CA ILE A 35 -10.47 -1.99 8.22
C ILE A 35 -9.71 -0.67 8.07
N GLY A 36 -8.42 -0.76 7.72
CA GLY A 36 -7.54 0.40 7.56
C GLY A 36 -7.44 0.91 6.11
N GLN A 37 -8.38 0.50 5.25
CA GLN A 37 -8.39 0.82 3.82
C GLN A 37 -9.82 1.13 3.36
N PRO A 38 -9.99 1.83 2.22
CA PRO A 38 -11.30 2.00 1.61
C PRO A 38 -11.96 0.69 1.17
N ASP A 39 -13.28 0.70 1.08
CA ASP A 39 -14.14 -0.40 0.65
C ASP A 39 -14.54 -0.35 -0.83
N PHE A 40 -14.25 0.75 -1.51
CA PHE A 40 -14.47 0.89 -2.95
C PHE A 40 -13.30 0.33 -3.79
N PRO A 41 -13.59 -0.21 -4.99
CA PRO A 41 -12.55 -0.65 -5.91
C PRO A 41 -11.78 0.55 -6.47
N THR A 42 -10.55 0.30 -6.93
CA THR A 42 -9.78 1.29 -7.71
C THR A 42 -10.63 1.81 -8.89
N PRO A 43 -10.64 3.14 -9.16
CA PRO A 43 -11.31 3.72 -10.32
C PRO A 43 -10.89 3.09 -11.66
N GLU A 44 -11.83 2.98 -12.61
CA GLU A 44 -11.60 2.23 -13.86
C GLU A 44 -10.49 2.81 -14.73
N HIS A 45 -10.43 4.14 -14.87
CA HIS A 45 -9.38 4.80 -15.66
C HIS A 45 -7.96 4.50 -15.15
N ILE A 46 -7.79 4.27 -13.84
CA ILE A 46 -6.51 3.89 -13.24
C ILE A 46 -6.18 2.44 -13.59
N LYS A 47 -7.18 1.54 -13.59
CA LYS A 47 -6.98 0.14 -14.01
C LYS A 47 -6.56 0.06 -15.47
N GLU A 48 -7.21 0.84 -16.35
CA GLU A 48 -6.87 0.86 -17.78
C GLU A 48 -5.44 1.36 -18.02
N ALA A 49 -5.04 2.47 -17.39
CA ALA A 49 -3.65 2.94 -17.49
C ALA A 49 -2.63 1.90 -16.98
N GLY A 50 -2.97 1.14 -15.94
CA GLY A 50 -2.14 0.03 -15.45
C GLY A 50 -2.05 -1.13 -16.43
N LYS A 51 -3.15 -1.48 -17.11
CA LYS A 51 -3.16 -2.52 -18.16
C LYS A 51 -2.35 -2.09 -19.37
N GLU A 52 -2.52 -0.84 -19.81
CA GLU A 52 -1.77 -0.25 -20.92
C GLU A 52 -0.27 -0.27 -20.64
N ALA A 53 0.16 0.16 -19.45
CA ALA A 53 1.57 0.11 -19.06
C ALA A 53 2.17 -1.31 -19.13
N ILE A 54 1.38 -2.35 -18.80
CA ILE A 54 1.80 -3.75 -18.95
C ILE A 54 1.92 -4.11 -20.43
N THR A 55 0.91 -3.78 -21.25
CA THR A 55 0.92 -4.03 -22.70
C THR A 55 2.11 -3.35 -23.39
N ASP A 56 2.46 -2.15 -22.96
CA ASP A 56 3.56 -1.34 -23.51
C ASP A 56 4.94 -1.70 -22.91
N ASN A 57 4.99 -2.73 -22.05
CA ASN A 57 6.21 -3.22 -21.41
C ASN A 57 6.95 -2.18 -20.53
N PHE A 58 6.23 -1.29 -19.85
CA PHE A 58 6.78 -0.40 -18.80
C PHE A 58 7.18 -1.22 -17.56
N THR A 59 8.27 -1.98 -17.68
CA THR A 59 8.75 -3.00 -16.72
C THR A 59 10.21 -2.82 -16.34
N THR A 60 10.86 -1.78 -16.88
CA THR A 60 12.28 -1.49 -16.65
C THR A 60 12.47 -0.53 -15.49
N TYR A 61 13.72 -0.42 -15.04
CA TYR A 61 14.06 0.46 -13.93
C TYR A 61 13.72 1.92 -14.23
N THR A 62 13.22 2.57 -13.19
CA THR A 62 13.06 4.02 -13.15
C THR A 62 14.24 4.64 -12.41
N HIS A 63 14.32 5.97 -12.36
CA HIS A 63 15.22 6.63 -11.41
C HIS A 63 14.86 6.25 -9.97
N ASN A 64 15.84 6.28 -9.05
CA ASN A 64 15.61 5.99 -7.63
C ASN A 64 14.47 6.84 -7.00
N ALA A 65 14.24 8.04 -7.54
CA ALA A 65 13.16 8.93 -7.11
C ALA A 65 11.80 8.65 -7.79
N GLY A 66 11.73 7.75 -8.76
CA GLY A 66 10.58 7.51 -9.64
C GLY A 66 10.61 8.32 -10.93
N PHE A 67 9.62 8.05 -11.80
CA PHE A 67 9.41 8.80 -13.05
C PHE A 67 9.24 10.30 -12.80
N LEU A 68 9.79 11.14 -13.68
CA LEU A 68 9.70 12.59 -13.53
C LEU A 68 8.24 13.07 -13.67
N GLU A 69 7.51 12.49 -14.61
CA GLU A 69 6.12 12.78 -14.93
C GLU A 69 5.23 12.50 -13.71
N LEU A 70 5.44 11.37 -13.02
CA LEU A 70 4.71 11.04 -11.79
C LEU A 70 5.00 12.04 -10.68
N ARG A 71 6.26 12.46 -10.52
CA ARG A 71 6.65 13.44 -9.50
C ARG A 71 6.04 14.82 -9.79
N GLN A 72 6.04 15.25 -11.05
CA GLN A 72 5.43 16.52 -11.44
C GLN A 72 3.92 16.50 -11.19
N ALA A 73 3.23 15.42 -11.59
CA ALA A 73 1.80 15.27 -11.34
C ALA A 73 1.45 15.29 -9.84
N ALA A 74 2.31 14.70 -8.99
CA ALA A 74 2.14 14.78 -7.54
C ALA A 74 2.33 16.20 -7.00
N CYS A 75 3.34 16.94 -7.47
CA CYS A 75 3.54 18.35 -7.10
C CYS A 75 2.33 19.21 -7.53
N ASP A 76 1.90 19.08 -8.78
CA ASP A 76 0.78 19.85 -9.33
C ASP A 76 -0.51 19.56 -8.55
N PHE A 77 -0.77 18.29 -8.20
CA PHE A 77 -1.90 17.90 -7.37
C PHE A 77 -1.86 18.52 -5.98
N ILE A 78 -0.69 18.52 -5.33
CA ILE A 78 -0.54 19.11 -3.99
C ILE A 78 -0.72 20.63 -4.04
N LEU A 79 -0.19 21.29 -5.07
CA LEU A 79 -0.35 22.72 -5.29
C LEU A 79 -1.82 23.10 -5.54
N GLU A 80 -2.51 22.39 -6.44
CA GLU A 80 -3.91 22.65 -6.77
C GLU A 80 -4.82 22.41 -5.57
N LYS A 81 -4.62 21.29 -4.87
CA LYS A 81 -5.55 20.86 -3.82
C LYS A 81 -5.31 21.52 -2.47
N TYR A 82 -4.05 21.84 -2.18
CA TYR A 82 -3.65 22.31 -0.85
C TYR A 82 -2.85 23.62 -0.86
N GLY A 83 -2.46 24.15 -2.02
CA GLY A 83 -1.68 25.39 -2.14
C GLY A 83 -0.24 25.26 -1.64
N LEU A 84 0.31 24.04 -1.64
CA LEU A 84 1.65 23.70 -1.14
C LEU A 84 2.64 23.40 -2.27
#